data_AF-A0A4R4ML48-F1
#
_entry.id   AF-A0A4R4ML48-F1
#
_cell.length_a   1.000
_cell.length_b   1.000
_cell.length_c   1.000
_cell.angle_alpha   90.00
_cell.angle_beta   90.00
_cell.angle_gamma   90.00
#
_symmetry.space_group_name_H-M   'P 1'
#
loop_
_entity.id
_entity.type
_entity.pdbx_description
1 polymer ?
#
loop_
_entity_poly.entity_id
_entity_poly.type
_entity_poly.pdbx_seq_one_letter_code
_entity_poly.pdbx_strand_id
1 'polypeptide(L)'
;MVSLISFLAVLLIFFSIDVRSRNSAASKPWHAYLFEWSSRVGGIATALALALGWADLFLPDESSPIHVAFVAFPGSVGVLCAIVLGVEMLWQRWDSP
;
A
#
# COMPACT_ATOMS: atom_id res chain seq x y z
N MET A 1 17.00 -6.11 -3.58
CA MET A 1 16.71 -5.03 -2.61
C MET A 1 16.29 -3.74 -3.31
N VAL A 2 17.14 -3.11 -4.14
CA VAL A 2 16.83 -1.82 -4.80
C VAL A 2 15.49 -1.84 -5.56
N SER A 3 15.23 -2.86 -6.38
CA SER A 3 13.97 -2.98 -7.14
C SER A 3 12.71 -3.07 -6.24
N LEU A 4 12.84 -3.72 -5.07
CA LEU A 4 11.74 -3.84 -4.11
C LEU A 4 11.45 -2.49 -3.44
N ILE A 5 12.49 -1.77 -3.04
CA ILE A 5 12.38 -0.43 -2.45
C ILE A 5 11.75 0.55 -3.45
N SER A 6 12.18 0.53 -4.71
CA SER A 6 11.59 1.35 -5.77
C SER A 6 10.11 1.04 -5.98
N PHE A 7 9.74 -0.25 -5.99
CA PHE A 7 8.35 -0.67 -6.10
C PHE A 7 7.50 -0.20 -4.92
N LEU A 8 7.99 -0.38 -3.69
CA LEU A 8 7.31 0.09 -2.47
C LEU A 8 7.17 1.62 -2.45
N ALA A 9 8.17 2.36 -2.92
CA ALA A 9 8.09 3.82 -3.04
C ALA A 9 6.98 4.25 -4.01
N VAL A 10 6.84 3.59 -5.16
CA VAL A 10 5.76 3.85 -6.11
C VAL A 10 4.39 3.53 -5.50
N LEU A 11 4.25 2.40 -4.81
CA LEU A 11 3.02 2.04 -4.09
C LEU A 11 2.67 3.09 -3.03
N LEU A 12 3.66 3.58 -2.28
CA LEU A 12 3.43 4.58 -1.24
C LEU A 12 2.95 5.91 -1.82
N ILE A 13 3.50 6.32 -2.96
CA ILE A 13 3.05 7.50 -3.70
C ILE A 13 1.60 7.30 -4.16
N PHE A 14 1.28 6.15 -4.76
CA PHE A 14 -0.07 5.80 -5.19
C PHE A 14 -1.08 5.91 -4.04
N PHE A 15 -0.82 5.25 -2.90
CA PHE A 15 -1.68 5.33 -1.72
C PHE A 15 -1.81 6.75 -1.16
N SER A 16 -0.73 7.54 -1.18
CA SER A 16 -0.78 8.93 -0.71
C SER A 16 -1.72 9.80 -1.55
N ILE A 17 -1.70 9.61 -2.88
CA ILE A 17 -2.60 10.28 -3.81
C ILE A 17 -4.04 9.82 -3.57
N ASP A 18 -4.25 8.50 -3.48
CA ASP A 18 -5.56 7.91 -3.30
C ASP A 18 -6.22 8.35 -1.98
N VAL A 19 -5.51 8.26 -0.84
CA VAL A 19 -6.00 8.75 0.46
C VAL A 19 -6.36 10.24 0.40
N ARG A 20 -5.51 11.08 -0.21
CA ARG A 20 -5.77 12.51 -0.34
C ARG A 20 -7.03 12.79 -1.17
N SER A 21 -7.27 12.02 -2.23
CA SER A 21 -8.43 12.20 -3.10
C SER A 21 -9.77 11.90 -2.40
N ARG A 22 -9.77 11.04 -1.37
CA ARG A 22 -10.98 10.52 -0.72
C ARG A 22 -11.56 11.41 0.38
N ASN A 23 -10.90 12.51 0.77
CA ASN A 23 -11.30 13.35 1.90
C ASN A 23 -12.58 14.21 1.69
N SER A 24 -13.25 14.13 0.53
CA SER A 24 -14.26 15.12 0.13
C SER A 24 -15.74 14.70 0.12
N ALA A 25 -16.14 13.49 0.54
CA ALA A 25 -17.55 13.05 0.41
C ALA A 25 -18.26 12.83 1.76
N ALA A 26 -19.28 13.66 2.02
CA ALA A 26 -20.09 13.70 3.25
C ALA A 26 -21.19 12.62 3.34
N SER A 27 -21.42 11.83 2.28
CA SER A 27 -22.24 10.62 2.34
C SER A 27 -21.66 9.58 1.38
N LYS A 28 -21.18 8.47 1.93
CA LYS A 28 -20.53 7.41 1.16
C LYS A 28 -21.30 6.08 1.36
N PRO A 29 -21.55 5.30 0.30
CA PRO A 29 -22.08 3.95 0.44
C PRO A 29 -21.11 3.07 1.25
N TRP A 30 -21.61 2.00 1.89
CA TRP A 30 -20.82 1.21 2.84
C TRP A 30 -19.52 0.65 2.23
N HIS A 31 -19.55 0.24 0.96
CA HIS A 31 -18.38 -0.27 0.24
C HIS A 31 -17.26 0.78 0.11
N ALA A 32 -17.59 2.07 0.02
CA ALA A 32 -16.59 3.13 -0.09
C ALA A 32 -15.79 3.32 1.21
N TYR A 33 -16.33 2.91 2.36
CA TYR A 33 -15.57 2.83 3.61
C TYR A 33 -14.55 1.69 3.59
N LEU A 34 -14.87 0.53 3.00
CA LEU A 34 -13.91 -0.58 2.86
C LEU A 34 -12.71 -0.18 2.00
N PHE A 35 -12.95 0.51 0.89
CA PHE A 35 -11.88 0.96 0.01
C PHE A 35 -11.05 2.08 0.65
N GLU A 36 -11.68 3.01 1.37
CA GLU A 36 -10.95 4.01 2.16
C GLU A 36 -10.05 3.37 3.22
N TRP A 37 -10.56 2.35 3.93
CA TRP A 37 -9.76 1.57 4.87
C TRP A 37 -8.63 0.81 4.20
N SER A 38 -8.90 0.17 3.06
CA SER A 38 -7.89 -0.54 2.27
C SER A 38 -6.76 0.40 1.83
N SER A 39 -7.09 1.63 1.43
CA SER A 39 -6.11 2.65 1.06
C SER A 39 -5.23 3.07 2.24
N ARG A 40 -5.83 3.34 3.42
CA ARG A 40 -5.07 3.71 4.62
C ARG A 40 -4.19 2.58 5.12
N VAL A 41 -4.73 1.36 5.23
CA VAL A 41 -3.97 0.18 5.67
C VAL A 41 -2.86 -0.15 4.69
N GLY A 42 -3.15 -0.12 3.39
CA GLY A 42 -2.15 -0.34 2.34
C GLY A 42 -1.04 0.69 2.37
N GLY A 43 -1.37 1.98 2.55
CA GLY A 43 -0.40 3.05 2.70
C GLY A 43 0.51 2.89 3.92
N ILE A 44 -0.07 2.61 5.09
CA ILE A 44 0.70 2.36 6.33
C ILE A 44 1.61 1.15 6.18
N ALA A 45 1.08 0.03 5.67
CA ALA A 45 1.84 -1.19 5.45
C ALA A 45 3.01 -0.96 4.48
N THR A 46 2.76 -0.25 3.38
CA THR A 46 3.81 0.10 2.40
C THR A 46 4.87 1.02 2.99
N ALA A 47 4.47 2.01 3.81
CA ALA A 47 5.41 2.90 4.49
C ALA A 47 6.30 2.13 5.47
N LEU A 48 5.73 1.20 6.26
CA LEU A 48 6.48 0.34 7.16
C LEU A 48 7.46 -0.57 6.40
N ALA A 49 6.99 -1.22 5.34
CA ALA A 49 7.83 -2.08 4.50
C ALA A 49 9.00 -1.30 3.87
N LEU A 50 8.72 -0.08 3.37
CA LEU A 50 9.74 0.78 2.77
C LEU A 50 10.77 1.25 3.80
N ALA A 51 10.32 1.65 5.01
CA ALA A 51 11.21 2.07 6.09
C ALA A 51 12.12 0.91 6.54
N LEU A 52 11.57 -0.29 6.67
CA LEU A 52 12.33 -1.50 7.00
C LEU A 52 13.31 -1.88 5.89
N GLY A 53 12.88 -1.85 4.62
CA GLY A 53 13.75 -2.12 3.47
C GLY A 53 14.86 -1.07 3.30
N TRP A 54 14.61 0.18 3.66
CA TRP A 54 15.63 1.22 3.71
C TRP A 54 16.61 0.98 4.85
N ALA A 55 16.13 0.67 6.06
CA ALA A 55 16.98 0.37 7.22
C ALA A 55 17.90 -0.83 6.97
N ASP A 56 17.38 -1.89 6.33
CA ASP A 56 18.13 -3.09 5.92
C ASP A 56 19.30 -2.77 4.97
N LEU A 57 19.16 -1.74 4.13
CA LEU A 57 20.24 -1.30 3.22
C LEU A 57 21.45 -0.70 3.98
N PHE A 58 21.24 -0.18 5.19
CA PHE A 58 22.26 0.52 5.98
C PHE A 58 22.69 -0.23 7.24
N LEU A 59 21.99 -1.31 7.61
CA LEU A 59 22.31 -2.20 8.72
C LEU A 59 22.78 -3.55 8.15
N PRO A 60 24.09 -3.70 7.85
CA PRO A 60 24.63 -4.96 7.36
C PRO A 60 24.67 -5.97 8.51
N ASP A 61 23.65 -6.81 8.63
CA ASP A 61 23.71 -8.00 9.49
C ASP A 61 23.24 -9.24 8.70
N GLU A 62 24.18 -10.17 8.49
CA GLU A 62 24.20 -11.10 7.34
C GLU A 62 23.34 -12.38 7.47
N SER A 63 22.50 -12.58 8.48
CA SER A 63 22.03 -13.97 8.75
C SER A 63 20.59 -14.20 9.19
N SER A 64 19.73 -13.18 9.30
CA SER A 64 18.38 -13.42 9.81
C SER A 64 17.29 -13.32 8.73
N PRO A 65 16.68 -14.45 8.28
CA PRO A 65 15.50 -14.43 7.39
C PRO A 65 14.31 -13.67 7.99
N ILE A 66 14.39 -13.35 9.28
CA ILE A 66 13.45 -12.52 10.03
C ILE A 66 13.37 -11.11 9.42
N HIS A 67 14.47 -10.50 8.97
CA HIS A 67 14.44 -9.15 8.37
C HIS A 67 13.69 -9.12 7.03
N VAL A 68 13.90 -10.13 6.18
CA VAL A 68 13.18 -10.26 4.91
C VAL A 68 11.69 -10.49 5.16
N ALA A 69 11.31 -11.31 6.14
CA ALA A 69 9.91 -11.54 6.50
C ALA A 69 9.21 -10.26 7.00
N PHE A 70 9.93 -9.42 7.76
CA PHE A 70 9.42 -8.13 8.24
C PHE A 70 9.21 -7.09 7.15
N VAL A 71 9.93 -7.15 6.02
CA VAL A 71 9.65 -6.31 4.84
C VAL A 71 8.57 -6.93 3.97
N ALA A 72 8.64 -8.25 3.76
CA ALA A 72 7.76 -8.96 2.86
C ALA A 72 6.31 -8.97 3.35
N PHE A 73 6.06 -9.19 4.64
CA PHE A 73 4.71 -9.22 5.20
C PHE A 73 3.95 -7.90 5.00
N PRO A 74 4.43 -6.74 5.50
CA PRO A 74 3.74 -5.46 5.28
C PRO A 74 3.76 -5.06 3.79
N GLY A 75 4.80 -5.41 3.03
CA GLY A 75 4.82 -5.20 1.58
C GLY A 75 3.70 -5.95 0.86
N SER A 76 3.48 -7.23 1.19
CA SER A 76 2.40 -8.05 0.63
C SER A 76 1.02 -7.51 1.00
N VAL A 77 0.84 -7.03 2.23
CA VAL A 77 -0.40 -6.36 2.64
C VAL A 77 -0.63 -5.11 1.79
N GLY A 78 0.40 -4.29 1.60
CA GLY A 78 0.35 -3.12 0.71
C GLY A 78 -0.05 -3.49 -0.72
N VAL A 79 0.56 -4.52 -1.30
CA VAL A 79 0.21 -5.01 -2.65
C VAL A 79 -1.24 -5.49 -2.72
N LEU A 80 -1.69 -6.27 -1.73
CA LEU A 80 -3.06 -6.78 -1.70
C LEU A 80 -4.08 -5.64 -1.61
N CYS A 81 -3.82 -4.63 -0.78
CA CYS A 81 -4.63 -3.42 -0.74
C CYS A 81 -4.65 -2.69 -2.09
N ALA A 82 -3.51 -2.59 -2.79
CA ALA A 82 -3.46 -1.96 -4.11
C ALA A 82 -4.28 -2.73 -5.15
N ILE A 83 -4.28 -4.06 -5.10
CA ILE A 83 -5.12 -4.90 -5.96
C ILE A 83 -6.61 -4.64 -5.67
N VAL A 84 -7.00 -4.59 -4.39
CA VAL A 84 -8.39 -4.29 -3.98
C VAL A 84 -8.84 -2.93 -4.51
N LEU A 85 -7.99 -1.90 -4.44
CA LEU A 85 -8.28 -0.58 -5.02
C LEU A 85 -8.32 -0.61 -6.56
N GLY A 86 -7.50 -1.43 -7.20
CA GLY A 86 -7.58 -1.66 -8.64
C GLY A 86 -8.93 -2.24 -9.07
N VAL A 87 -9.49 -3.17 -8.28
CA VAL A 87 -10.83 -3.72 -8.50
C VAL A 87 -11.91 -2.65 -8.32
N GLU A 88 -11.77 -1.76 -7.33
CA GLU A 88 -12.67 -0.61 -7.17
C GLU A 88 -12.72 0.27 -8.43
N MET A 89 -11.56 0.58 -9.03
CA MET A 89 -11.50 1.40 -10.24
C MET A 89 -12.22 0.75 -11.43
N LEU A 90 -12.09 -0.57 -11.58
CA LEU A 90 -12.82 -1.32 -12.61
C LEU A 90 -14.33 -1.28 -12.37
N TRP A 91 -14.75 -1.41 -11.11
CA TRP A 91 -16.15 -1.32 -10.72
C TRP A 91 -16.73 0.06 -11.02
N GLN A 92 -16.07 1.15 -10.58
CA GLN A 92 -16.54 2.52 -10.82
C GLN A 92 -16.68 2.83 -12.31
N ARG A 93 -15.79 2.29 -13.15
CA ARG A 93 -15.85 2.45 -14.60
C ARG A 93 -17.05 1.74 -15.22
N TRP A 94 -17.47 0.60 -14.66
CA TRP A 94 -18.66 -0.13 -15.11
C TRP A 94 -19.96 0.61 -14.76
N ASP A 95 -20.00 1.25 -13.59
CA ASP A 95 -21.18 2.01 -13.12
C ASP A 95 -21.28 3.41 -13.76
N SER A 96 -20.25 3.86 -14.49
CA SER A 96 -20.22 5.14 -15.19
C SER A 96 -20.86 4.99 -16.59
N PRO A 97 -21.93 5.75 -16.93
CA PRO A 97 -22.63 5.64 -18.21
C PRO A 97 -21.81 6.09 -19.43
#